data_AF-A0A959FY38-F1
#
_entry.id   AF-A0A959FY38-F1
#
_cell.length_a   1.000
_cell.length_b   1.000
_cell.length_c   1.000
_cell.angle_alpha   90.00
_cell.angle_beta   90.00
_cell.angle_gamma   90.00
#
_symmetry.space_group_name_H-M   'P 1'
#
loop_
_entity.id
_entity.type
_entity.pdbx_description
1 polymer ?
#
loop_
_entity_poly.entity_id
_entity_poly.type
_entity_poly.pdbx_seq_one_letter_code
_entity_poly.pdbx_strand_id
1 'polypeptide(L)' 'MGTMFQQYQLTEQDFRTERFENHPKDVKGNSDLLSLTQPDIVEAIHKAYLEAGADIIET' A
#
# COMPACT_ATOMS: atom_id res chain seq x y z
N MET A 1 7.30 -6.43 -2.29
CA MET A 1 5.87 -6.15 -2.00
C MET A 1 5.11 -5.44 -3.14
N GLY A 2 5.76 -4.56 -3.93
CA GLY A 2 5.08 -3.70 -4.93
C GLY A 2 4.13 -4.39 -5.94
N THR A 3 4.36 -5.65 -6.30
CA THR A 3 3.50 -6.40 -7.24
C THR A 3 2.18 -6.86 -6.62
N MET A 4 2.14 -7.11 -5.31
CA MET A 4 0.90 -7.54 -4.62
C MET A 4 -0.12 -6.41 -4.56
N PHE A 5 0.32 -5.16 -4.38
CA PHE A 5 -0.57 -3.99 -4.36
C PHE A 5 -1.33 -3.79 -5.68
N GLN A 6 -0.77 -4.24 -6.82
CA GLN A 6 -1.43 -4.14 -8.12
C GLN A 6 -2.69 -5.01 -8.21
N GLN A 7 -2.78 -6.07 -7.39
CA GLN A 7 -3.95 -6.96 -7.34
C GLN A 7 -5.18 -6.30 -6.71
N TYR A 8 -4.97 -5.28 -5.86
CA TYR A 8 -6.03 -4.55 -5.16
C TYR A 8 -6.66 -3.42 -6.01
N GLN A 9 -6.24 -3.26 -7.27
CA GLN A 9 -6.79 -2.28 -8.22
C GLN A 9 -6.89 -0.84 -7.66
N LEU A 10 -5.92 -0.45 -6.84
CA LEU A 10 -5.90 0.83 -6.14
C LEU A 10 -5.98 2.03 -7.11
N THR A 11 -6.83 2.99 -6.76
CA THR A 11 -7.05 4.25 -7.45
C THR A 11 -6.19 5.36 -6.86
N GLU A 12 -6.07 6.50 -7.54
CA GLU A 12 -5.33 7.67 -7.03
C GLU A 12 -5.82 8.13 -5.65
N GLN A 13 -7.12 8.00 -5.39
CA GLN A 13 -7.74 8.42 -4.14
C GLN A 13 -7.27 7.56 -2.95
N ASP A 14 -6.95 6.28 -3.20
CA ASP A 14 -6.45 5.36 -2.18
C ASP A 14 -5.04 5.71 -1.70
N PHE A 15 -4.29 6.54 -2.43
CA PHE A 15 -2.96 7.01 -2.05
C PHE A 15 -2.98 8.40 -1.41
N ARG A 16 -4.13 9.07 -1.33
CA ARG A 16 -4.26 10.42 -0.79
C ARG A 16 -4.85 10.40 0.62
N THR A 17 -4.07 10.85 1.60
CA THR A 17 -4.61 11.27 2.91
C THR A 17 -5.07 12.72 2.86
N GLU A 18 -5.70 13.22 3.92
CA GLU A 18 -6.00 14.65 4.13
C GLU A 18 -4.79 15.56 3.86
N ARG A 19 -3.57 15.08 4.14
CA ARG A 19 -2.33 15.83 3.92
C ARG A 19 -1.92 15.91 2.44
N PHE A 20 -2.35 14.97 1.61
CA PHE A 20 -2.04 14.89 0.18
C PHE A 20 -3.24 15.13 -0.72
N GLU A 21 -4.40 15.46 -0.14
CA GLU A 21 -5.65 15.71 -0.88
C GLU A 21 -5.44 16.73 -2.00
N ASN A 22 -4.80 17.87 -1.68
CA ASN A 22 -4.51 18.95 -2.63
C ASN A 22 -3.10 18.88 -3.25
N HIS A 23 -2.43 17.74 -3.20
CA HIS A 23 -1.10 17.62 -3.79
C HIS A 23 -1.19 17.75 -5.33
N PRO A 24 -0.42 18.66 -5.97
CA PRO A 24 -0.61 19.05 -7.37
C PRO A 24 -0.17 17.97 -8.39
N LYS A 25 0.43 16.88 -7.91
CA LYS A 25 0.84 15.74 -8.72
C LYS A 25 0.20 14.47 -8.20
N ASP A 26 -0.01 13.52 -9.10
CA ASP A 26 -0.45 12.18 -8.77
C ASP A 26 0.55 11.49 -7.85
N VAL A 27 0.03 10.78 -6.86
CA VAL A 27 0.80 10.04 -5.86
C VAL A 27 0.59 8.52 -5.97
N LYS A 28 -0.30 8.06 -6.86
CA LYS A 28 -0.48 6.65 -7.17
C LYS A 28 0.85 5.97 -7.56
N GLY A 29 1.06 4.80 -6.98
CA GLY A 29 2.27 4.00 -7.16
C GLY A 29 3.30 4.21 -6.06
N ASN A 30 3.15 5.25 -5.22
CA ASN A 30 3.96 5.38 -4.01
C ASN A 30 3.41 4.44 -2.91
N SER A 31 4.00 3.25 -2.79
CA SER A 31 3.54 2.23 -1.83
C SER A 31 3.74 2.64 -0.38
N ASP A 32 4.70 3.53 -0.09
CA ASP A 32 4.96 4.03 1.27
C ASP A 32 3.75 4.78 1.84
N LEU A 33 2.96 5.42 0.96
CA LEU A 33 1.73 6.11 1.37
C LEU A 33 0.65 5.12 1.82
N LEU A 34 0.64 3.89 1.31
CA LEU A 34 -0.37 2.89 1.64
C LEU A 34 -0.27 2.45 3.11
N SER A 35 0.91 2.54 3.73
CA SER A 35 1.06 2.34 5.17
C SER A 35 0.29 3.39 6.00
N LEU A 36 -0.04 4.54 5.42
CA LEU A 36 -0.84 5.60 6.06
C LEU A 36 -2.29 5.61 5.59
N THR A 37 -2.53 5.38 4.30
CA THR A 37 -3.86 5.52 3.67
C THR A 37 -4.65 4.23 3.69
N GLN A 38 -3.98 3.09 3.62
CA GLN A 38 -4.57 1.76 3.48
C GLN A 38 -3.84 0.71 4.35
N PRO A 39 -3.75 0.92 5.68
CA PRO A 39 -2.99 0.05 6.57
C PRO A 39 -3.49 -1.40 6.54
N ASP A 40 -4.80 -1.62 6.38
CA ASP A 40 -5.40 -2.94 6.31
C ASP A 40 -4.90 -3.77 5.11
N ILE A 41 -4.66 -3.09 3.97
CA ILE A 41 -4.14 -3.75 2.75
C ILE A 41 -2.67 -4.13 2.95
N VAL A 42 -1.88 -3.24 3.58
CA VAL A 42 -0.48 -3.51 3.90
C VAL A 42 -0.39 -4.71 4.85
N GLU A 43 -1.21 -4.73 5.91
CA GLU A 43 -1.28 -5.84 6.86
C GLU A 43 -1.68 -7.15 6.17
N ALA A 44 -2.68 -7.12 5.29
CA ALA A 44 -3.11 -8.30 4.55
C ALA A 44 -2.00 -8.87 3.65
N ILE A 45 -1.22 -8.01 2.99
CA ILE A 45 -0.08 -8.43 2.18
C ILE A 45 1.03 -9.04 3.05
N HIS A 46 1.36 -8.39 4.17
CA HIS A 46 2.33 -8.93 5.13
C HIS A 46 1.92 -10.30 5.66
N LYS A 47 0.64 -10.46 6.04
CA LYS A 47 0.09 -11.76 6.44
C LYS A 47 0.18 -12.81 5.34
N ALA A 48 -0.16 -12.46 4.10
CA ALA A 48 -0.07 -13.39 2.98
C ALA A 48 1.37 -13.89 2.76
N TYR A 49 2.38 -13.03 2.95
CA TYR A 49 3.78 -13.46 2.90
C TYR A 49 4.15 -14.38 4.06
N LEU A 50 3.74 -14.06 5.29
CA LEU A 50 3.96 -14.93 6.46
C LEU A 50 3.30 -16.30 6.28
N GLU A 51 2.05 -16.33 5.81
CA GLU A 51 1.30 -17.57 5.55
C GLU A 51 1.94 -18.40 4.43
N ALA A 52 2.56 -17.76 3.44
CA ALA A 52 3.36 -18.43 2.42
C ALA A 52 4.71 -18.96 2.93
N GLY A 53 5.04 -18.73 4.21
CA GLY A 53 6.25 -19.22 4.86
C GLY A 53 7.42 -18.24 4.81
N ALA A 54 7.18 -16.94 4.61
CA ALA A 54 8.23 -15.94 4.76
C ALA A 54 8.58 -15.77 6.25
N ASP A 55 9.87 -15.87 6.57
CA ASP A 55 10.37 -15.65 7.94
C ASP A 55 10.71 -14.17 8.24
N ILE A 56 10.77 -13.34 7.20
CA ILE A 56 11.17 -11.92 7.27
C ILE A 56 10.24 -11.09 6.41
N ILE A 57 9.88 -9.90 6.92
CA ILE A 57 9.08 -8.91 6.22
C ILE A 57 9.88 -7.61 6.08
N GLU A 58 9.73 -6.96 4.94
CA GLU A 58 10.28 -5.63 4.66
C GLU A 58 9.19 -4.57 4.85
N THR A 59 9.59 -3.37 5.28
CA THR A 59 8.72 -2.21 5.46
C THR A 59 8.74 -1.33 4.24
#